data_AF-A0A7X0NKQ4-F1
#
_entry.id   AF-A0A7X0NKQ4-F1
#
_cell.length_a   1.000
_cell.length_b   1.000
_cell.length_c   1.000
_cell.angle_alpha   90.00
_cell.angle_beta   90.00
_cell.angle_gamma   90.00
#
_symmetry.space_group_name_H-M   'P 1'
#
loop_
_entity.id
_entity.type
_entity.pdbx_description
1 polymer ?
#
loop_
_entity_poly.entity_id
_entity_poly.type
_entity_poly.pdbx_seq_one_letter_code
_entity_poly.pdbx_strand_id
1 'polypeptide(L)'
;MMGVVVTDAEVTLADVLSLRLAIDEPLEDGTELVLRHRTTGVERDVLLGSPGARAREATLAVSLAPLELSAGRWDAYLRHEGKRSRLRSVDPGFSLDHLDAYALCRRTLAYRSYRTRNGFLALKISEAEPVAEVRSIWFREGRFEVMGLLAYTGLEDDDSRHEAVLTLERRQTGAHLKATATVQGVRFHAAVSLVDVLAAEPDGSGMWEPALRVEGVPTEMRLGSRLDDVDGKRRRLHYPSARVDGVLIKPCYTADDELRIEVGG
;
A
#
# COMPACT_ATOMS: atom_id res chain seq x y z
N MET A 1 -26.10 26.27 6.21
CA MET A 1 -25.18 25.33 5.54
C MET A 1 -24.82 24.32 6.60
N MET A 2 -25.32 23.09 6.51
CA MET A 2 -25.08 22.04 7.52
C MET A 2 -23.58 21.90 7.76
N GLY A 3 -23.12 22.12 8.98
CA GLY A 3 -21.75 21.82 9.37
C GLY A 3 -21.60 20.31 9.48
N VAL A 4 -21.10 19.69 8.42
CA VAL A 4 -20.71 18.28 8.41
C VAL A 4 -19.19 18.18 8.34
N VAL A 5 -18.61 17.46 9.29
CA VAL A 5 -17.17 17.21 9.36
C VAL A 5 -16.94 15.73 9.64
N VAL A 6 -16.12 15.10 8.81
CA VAL A 6 -15.63 13.74 9.01
C VAL A 6 -14.60 13.76 10.13
N THR A 7 -14.86 13.02 11.20
CA THR A 7 -13.99 12.89 12.37
C THR A 7 -13.18 11.60 12.34
N ASP A 8 -13.63 10.60 11.58
CA ASP A 8 -12.97 9.33 11.36
C ASP A 8 -13.38 8.78 9.99
N ALA A 9 -12.42 8.23 9.23
CA ALA A 9 -12.67 7.66 7.92
C ALA A 9 -11.76 6.47 7.61
N GLU A 10 -12.37 5.32 7.39
CA GLU A 10 -11.67 4.06 7.16
C GLU A 10 -12.28 3.30 5.98
N VAL A 11 -11.46 2.62 5.19
CA VAL A 11 -11.93 1.56 4.29
C VAL A 11 -11.69 0.22 4.96
N THR A 12 -12.76 -0.44 5.39
CA THR A 12 -12.68 -1.74 6.08
C THR A 12 -12.19 -2.85 5.16
N LEU A 13 -11.86 -4.02 5.73
CA LEU A 13 -11.44 -5.21 4.97
C LEU A 13 -12.44 -5.65 3.88
N ALA A 14 -13.73 -5.34 4.06
CA ALA A 14 -14.80 -5.68 3.11
C ALA A 14 -15.05 -4.59 2.05
N ASP A 15 -14.10 -3.67 1.85
CA ASP A 15 -14.20 -2.53 0.93
C ASP A 15 -15.43 -1.65 1.22
N VAL A 16 -15.73 -1.47 2.51
CA VAL A 16 -16.75 -0.54 3.00
C VAL A 16 -16.07 0.72 3.50
N LEU A 17 -16.43 1.87 2.93
CA LEU A 17 -16.06 3.18 3.48
C LEU A 17 -16.92 3.44 4.73
N SER A 18 -16.29 3.34 5.89
CA SER A 18 -16.84 3.68 7.20
C SER A 18 -16.49 5.13 7.53
N LEU A 19 -17.49 5.93 7.89
CA LEU A 19 -17.32 7.34 8.25
C LEU A 19 -17.99 7.62 9.59
N ARG A 20 -17.28 8.33 10.47
CA ARG A 20 -17.89 9.04 11.60
C ARG A 20 -17.97 10.52 11.26
N LEU A 21 -19.15 11.08 11.43
CA LEU A 21 -19.46 12.47 11.11
C LEU A 21 -19.88 13.21 12.38
N ALA A 22 -19.25 14.36 12.62
CA ALA A 22 -19.82 15.41 13.46
C ALA A 22 -20.76 16.26 12.59
N ILE A 23 -22.03 16.36 12.99
CA ILE A 23 -23.09 17.04 12.23
C ILE A 23 -23.85 18.04 13.11
N ASP A 24 -24.07 19.25 12.62
CA ASP A 24 -24.87 20.23 13.37
C ASP A 24 -26.36 19.86 13.39
N GLU A 25 -26.84 19.31 12.27
CA GLU A 25 -28.23 18.90 12.03
C GLU A 25 -28.22 17.46 11.49
N PRO A 26 -29.24 16.64 11.81
CA PRO A 26 -29.39 15.30 11.23
C PRO A 26 -29.34 15.34 9.70
N LEU A 27 -28.75 14.31 9.08
CA LEU A 27 -28.79 14.18 7.62
C LEU A 27 -30.24 13.97 7.17
N GLU A 28 -30.64 14.73 6.16
CA GLU A 28 -31.99 14.71 5.60
C GLU A 28 -32.21 13.42 4.80
N ASP A 29 -33.44 12.89 4.81
CA ASP A 29 -33.80 11.76 3.96
C ASP A 29 -33.58 12.13 2.48
N GLY A 30 -33.01 11.23 1.68
CA GLY A 30 -32.63 11.56 0.31
C GLY A 30 -31.19 12.08 0.18
N THR A 31 -30.43 12.21 1.26
CA THR A 31 -29.01 12.56 1.20
C THR A 31 -28.21 11.44 0.52
N GLU A 32 -27.31 11.81 -0.38
CA GLU A 32 -26.43 10.90 -1.11
C GLU A 32 -24.96 11.19 -0.77
N LEU A 33 -24.14 10.14 -0.69
CA LEU A 33 -22.69 10.26 -0.81
C LEU A 33 -22.33 10.23 -2.29
N VAL A 34 -21.59 11.24 -2.75
CA VAL A 34 -21.08 11.32 -4.12
C VAL A 34 -19.55 11.24 -4.09
N LEU A 35 -19.01 10.29 -4.83
CA LEU A 35 -17.59 10.15 -5.12
C LEU A 35 -17.33 10.63 -6.54
N ARG A 36 -16.47 11.64 -6.69
CA ARG A 36 -16.12 12.22 -7.99
C ARG A 36 -14.67 11.99 -8.33
N HIS A 37 -14.39 11.32 -9.44
CA HIS A 37 -13.04 11.11 -9.92
C HIS A 37 -12.39 12.45 -10.30
N ARG A 38 -11.25 12.76 -9.70
CA ARG A 38 -10.62 14.09 -9.79
C ARG A 38 -10.16 14.45 -11.20
N THR A 39 -9.63 13.49 -11.95
CA THR A 39 -9.11 13.72 -13.32
C THR A 39 -10.20 13.68 -14.38
N THR A 40 -11.00 12.60 -14.44
CA THR A 40 -12.02 12.38 -15.47
C THR A 40 -13.34 13.11 -15.18
N GLY A 41 -13.61 13.47 -13.92
CA GLY A 41 -14.87 14.10 -13.52
C GLY A 41 -16.05 13.14 -13.36
N VAL A 42 -15.86 11.83 -13.60
CA VAL A 42 -16.89 10.79 -13.41
C VAL A 42 -17.41 10.81 -11.97
N GLU A 43 -18.72 10.71 -11.81
CA GLU A 43 -19.39 10.67 -10.52
C GLU A 43 -20.04 9.30 -10.30
N ARG A 44 -19.94 8.81 -9.06
CA ARG A 44 -20.65 7.65 -8.55
C ARG A 44 -21.31 8.08 -7.25
N ASP A 45 -22.55 7.68 -7.06
CA ASP A 45 -23.31 8.07 -5.88
C ASP A 45 -24.09 6.91 -5.29
N VAL A 46 -24.42 7.07 -4.02
CA VAL A 46 -25.20 6.12 -3.25
C VAL A 46 -26.11 6.88 -2.31
N LEU A 47 -27.37 6.49 -2.31
CA LEU A 47 -28.34 6.97 -1.34
C LEU A 47 -27.92 6.53 0.06
N LEU A 48 -27.75 7.48 0.97
CA LEU A 48 -27.56 7.16 2.36
C LEU A 48 -28.94 6.76 2.90
N GLY A 49 -29.06 5.52 3.40
CA GLY A 49 -30.23 5.15 4.20
C GLY A 49 -30.36 6.08 5.40
N SER A 50 -31.53 6.12 6.06
CA SER A 50 -31.75 6.92 7.26
C SER A 50 -30.66 6.59 8.28
N PRO A 51 -29.65 7.46 8.47
CA PRO A 51 -28.50 7.10 9.30
C PRO A 51 -28.99 6.89 10.72
N GLY A 52 -28.28 6.09 11.51
CA GLY A 52 -28.46 6.07 12.97
C GLY A 52 -27.99 7.38 13.59
N ALA A 53 -28.55 8.51 13.17
CA ALA A 53 -28.14 9.85 13.52
C ALA A 53 -28.78 10.22 14.86
N ARG A 54 -27.93 10.60 15.81
CA ARG A 54 -28.35 11.45 16.93
C ARG A 54 -28.00 12.88 16.55
N ALA A 55 -28.70 13.85 17.13
CA ALA A 55 -28.24 15.23 17.02
C ALA A 55 -26.76 15.27 17.48
N ARG A 56 -25.86 15.76 16.60
CA ARG A 56 -24.38 15.86 16.76
C ARG A 56 -23.52 14.76 16.15
N GLU A 57 -24.04 13.57 15.88
CA GLU A 57 -23.21 12.48 15.36
C GLU A 57 -23.97 11.54 14.41
N ALA A 58 -23.33 11.16 13.32
CA ALA A 58 -23.79 10.10 12.43
C ALA A 58 -22.65 9.15 12.05
N THR A 59 -22.98 7.88 11.85
CA THR A 59 -22.09 6.88 11.26
C THR A 59 -22.65 6.46 9.90
N LEU A 60 -21.77 6.40 8.90
CA LEU A 60 -22.10 5.92 7.56
C LEU A 60 -21.24 4.71 7.24
N ALA A 61 -21.84 3.71 6.59
CA ALA A 61 -21.15 2.56 6.04
C ALA A 61 -21.59 2.40 4.59
N VAL A 62 -20.66 2.59 3.65
CA VAL A 62 -20.92 2.54 2.21
C VAL A 62 -20.09 1.44 1.58
N SER A 63 -20.75 0.42 1.03
CA SER A 63 -20.08 -0.58 0.19
C SER A 63 -19.57 0.07 -1.09
N LEU A 64 -18.27 -0.06 -1.36
CA LEU A 64 -17.64 0.54 -2.55
C LEU A 64 -17.75 -0.33 -3.79
N ALA A 65 -17.92 -1.65 -3.63
CA ALA A 65 -17.96 -2.59 -4.75
C ALA A 65 -19.06 -2.27 -5.78
N PRO A 66 -20.32 -1.97 -5.41
CA PRO A 66 -21.37 -1.66 -6.38
C PRO A 66 -21.16 -0.35 -7.14
N LEU A 67 -20.24 0.52 -6.69
CA LEU A 67 -19.99 1.82 -7.31
C LEU A 67 -19.07 1.71 -8.53
N GLU A 68 -18.45 0.55 -8.76
CA GLU A 68 -17.55 0.31 -9.91
C GLU A 68 -16.51 1.43 -10.08
N LEU A 69 -15.86 1.80 -8.97
CA LEU A 69 -14.85 2.85 -8.95
C LEU A 69 -13.56 2.38 -9.63
N SER A 70 -13.00 3.21 -10.51
CA SER A 70 -11.70 2.97 -11.14
C SER A 70 -10.53 3.45 -10.28
N ALA A 71 -9.31 2.98 -10.60
CA ALA A 71 -8.08 3.56 -10.07
C ALA A 71 -8.02 5.07 -10.28
N GLY A 72 -7.43 5.79 -9.33
CA GLY A 72 -7.33 7.25 -9.34
C GLY A 72 -7.65 7.87 -7.98
N ARG A 73 -7.91 9.18 -7.99
CA ARG A 73 -8.27 9.94 -6.79
C ARG A 73 -9.73 10.38 -6.88
N TRP A 74 -10.51 10.10 -5.85
CA TRP A 74 -11.93 10.39 -5.79
C TRP A 74 -12.23 11.36 -4.65
N ASP A 75 -12.88 12.47 -4.96
CA ASP A 75 -13.30 13.47 -4.00
C ASP A 75 -14.69 13.14 -3.44
N ALA A 76 -14.84 13.24 -2.11
CA ALA A 76 -16.08 12.89 -1.44
C ALA A 76 -16.96 14.12 -1.17
N TYR A 77 -18.25 13.99 -1.44
CA TYR A 77 -19.26 15.03 -1.26
C TYR A 77 -20.54 14.45 -0.68
N LEU A 78 -21.32 15.28 0.00
CA LEU A 78 -22.73 15.02 0.25
C LEU A 78 -23.57 15.81 -0.74
N ARG A 79 -24.63 15.17 -1.26
CA ARG A 79 -25.63 15.79 -2.14
C ARG A 79 -27.01 15.62 -1.53
N HIS A 80 -27.77 16.72 -1.45
CA HIS A 80 -29.18 16.72 -1.06
C HIS A 80 -29.92 17.76 -1.89
N GLU A 81 -31.08 17.41 -2.45
CA GLU A 81 -31.87 18.27 -3.36
C GLU A 81 -31.02 18.97 -4.45
N GLY A 82 -30.08 18.23 -5.05
CA GLY A 82 -29.17 18.74 -6.08
C GLY A 82 -28.07 19.69 -5.57
N LYS A 83 -28.10 20.11 -4.30
CA LYS A 83 -27.02 20.90 -3.69
C LYS A 83 -25.91 19.97 -3.22
N ARG A 84 -24.68 20.26 -3.66
CA ARG A 84 -23.49 19.47 -3.33
C ARG A 84 -22.57 20.22 -2.38
N SER A 85 -22.12 19.55 -1.33
CA SER A 85 -21.12 20.05 -0.37
C SER A 85 -19.96 19.06 -0.25
N ARG A 86 -18.73 19.56 -0.29
CA ARG A 86 -17.54 18.69 -0.17
C ARG A 86 -17.32 18.33 1.29
N LEU A 87 -17.05 17.06 1.57
CA LEU A 87 -16.85 16.57 2.94
C LEU A 87 -15.51 17.06 3.49
N ARG A 88 -15.57 17.93 4.50
CA ARG A 88 -14.40 18.31 5.29
C ARG A 88 -14.00 17.15 6.19
N SER A 89 -12.71 16.98 6.41
CA SER A 89 -12.17 15.98 7.32
C SER A 89 -11.18 16.59 8.30
N VAL A 90 -11.34 16.23 9.57
CA VAL A 90 -10.33 16.44 10.63
C VAL A 90 -9.61 15.14 10.99
N ASP A 91 -10.10 13.99 10.49
CA ASP A 91 -9.37 12.73 10.55
C ASP A 91 -8.04 12.88 9.79
N PRO A 92 -6.89 12.57 10.41
CA PRO A 92 -5.61 12.62 9.73
C PRO A 92 -5.51 11.62 8.56
N GLY A 93 -6.26 10.52 8.58
CA GLY A 93 -6.36 9.56 7.49
C GLY A 93 -5.12 8.69 7.29
N PHE A 94 -4.34 8.44 8.36
CA PHE A 94 -3.22 7.51 8.34
C PHE A 94 -3.32 6.52 9.51
N SER A 95 -3.21 5.23 9.21
CA SER A 95 -3.11 4.14 10.21
C SER A 95 -2.34 2.99 9.59
N LEU A 96 -1.10 2.77 10.03
CA LEU A 96 -0.25 1.72 9.46
C LEU A 96 -0.83 0.33 9.72
N ASP A 97 -1.26 0.06 10.95
CA ASP A 97 -1.85 -1.22 11.34
C ASP A 97 -3.08 -1.56 10.51
N HIS A 98 -3.90 -0.54 10.19
CA HIS A 98 -5.07 -0.73 9.34
C HIS A 98 -4.69 -1.04 7.89
N LEU A 99 -3.68 -0.36 7.36
CA LEU A 99 -3.19 -0.61 6.00
C LEU A 99 -2.58 -2.00 5.88
N ASP A 100 -1.91 -2.46 6.92
CA ASP A 100 -1.33 -3.80 7.00
C ASP A 100 -2.44 -4.85 7.01
N ALA A 101 -3.44 -4.71 7.90
CA ALA A 101 -4.60 -5.59 7.96
C ALA A 101 -5.36 -5.61 6.62
N TYR A 102 -5.57 -4.43 6.04
CA TYR A 102 -6.22 -4.27 4.74
C TYR A 102 -5.45 -5.00 3.64
N ALA A 103 -4.11 -4.97 3.65
CA ALA A 103 -3.31 -5.63 2.63
C ALA A 103 -3.34 -7.17 2.67
N LEU A 104 -3.87 -7.80 3.72
CA LEU A 104 -3.80 -9.26 3.88
C LEU A 104 -4.70 -10.05 2.90
N CYS A 105 -5.85 -9.48 2.48
CA CYS A 105 -6.73 -10.18 1.55
C CYS A 105 -6.34 -9.95 0.08
N ARG A 106 -6.63 -10.93 -0.78
CA ARG A 106 -6.46 -10.78 -2.23
C ARG A 106 -7.32 -9.65 -2.77
N ARG A 107 -6.72 -8.77 -3.59
CA ARG A 107 -7.40 -7.64 -4.21
C ARG A 107 -6.86 -7.36 -5.61
N THR A 108 -7.71 -6.75 -6.43
CA THR A 108 -7.36 -6.16 -7.74
C THR A 108 -7.38 -4.63 -7.69
N LEU A 109 -8.08 -4.04 -6.73
CA LEU A 109 -8.05 -2.63 -6.39
C LEU A 109 -7.84 -2.48 -4.88
N ALA A 110 -7.02 -1.51 -4.48
CA ALA A 110 -6.82 -1.13 -3.09
C ALA A 110 -7.40 0.27 -2.85
N TYR A 111 -8.30 0.37 -1.88
CA TYR A 111 -8.96 1.62 -1.50
C TYR A 111 -8.31 2.20 -0.24
N ARG A 112 -7.98 3.49 -0.25
CA ARG A 112 -7.50 4.24 0.91
C ARG A 112 -8.28 5.53 1.08
N SER A 113 -8.92 5.72 2.23
CA SER A 113 -9.34 7.05 2.68
C SER A 113 -8.13 7.89 3.04
N TYR A 114 -8.14 9.17 2.67
CA TYR A 114 -7.09 10.10 3.08
C TYR A 114 -7.63 11.53 3.18
N ARG A 115 -6.95 12.34 3.99
CA ARG A 115 -7.19 13.77 4.06
C ARG A 115 -6.37 14.51 3.01
N THR A 116 -7.04 15.25 2.14
CA THR A 116 -6.37 16.13 1.18
C THR A 116 -5.66 17.28 1.91
N ARG A 117 -4.66 17.90 1.27
CA ARG A 117 -3.93 19.07 1.80
C ARG A 117 -4.86 20.22 2.23
N ASN A 118 -6.02 20.37 1.56
CA ASN A 118 -7.00 21.41 1.84
C ASN A 118 -8.06 20.98 2.87
N GLY A 119 -7.89 19.83 3.53
CA GLY A 119 -8.74 19.37 4.62
C GLY A 119 -10.06 18.74 4.23
N PHE A 120 -10.12 18.13 3.03
CA PHE A 120 -11.28 17.36 2.58
C PHE A 120 -10.99 15.88 2.55
N LEU A 121 -12.02 15.07 2.80
CA LEU A 121 -11.99 13.62 2.60
C LEU A 121 -11.88 13.30 1.10
N ALA A 122 -11.05 12.31 0.79
CA ALA A 122 -10.95 11.71 -0.53
C ALA A 122 -10.56 10.23 -0.42
N LEU A 123 -10.75 9.48 -1.51
CA LEU A 123 -10.24 8.13 -1.69
C LEU A 123 -9.08 8.14 -2.70
N LYS A 124 -8.01 7.41 -2.41
CA LYS A 124 -7.00 6.98 -3.38
C LYS A 124 -7.32 5.52 -3.70
N ILE A 125 -7.48 5.22 -4.98
CA ILE A 125 -7.71 3.86 -5.48
C ILE A 125 -6.52 3.52 -6.38
N SER A 126 -5.86 2.42 -6.08
CA SER A 126 -4.73 1.91 -6.84
C SER A 126 -5.04 0.51 -7.35
N GLU A 127 -4.47 0.15 -8.49
CA GLU A 127 -4.41 -1.26 -8.88
C GLU A 127 -3.64 -2.03 -7.81
N ALA A 128 -4.14 -3.21 -7.46
CA ALA A 128 -3.54 -4.09 -6.48
C ALA A 128 -3.11 -5.39 -7.16
N GLU A 129 -1.85 -5.74 -6.95
CA GLU A 129 -1.26 -7.01 -7.35
C GLU A 129 -0.47 -7.58 -6.16
N PRO A 130 -0.26 -8.91 -6.10
CA PRO A 130 0.63 -9.53 -5.13
C PRO A 130 1.98 -8.82 -5.06
N VAL A 131 2.37 -8.37 -3.87
CA VAL A 131 3.66 -7.68 -3.66
C VAL A 131 4.31 -8.09 -2.34
N ALA A 132 5.64 -8.15 -2.33
CA ALA A 132 6.43 -8.34 -1.11
C ALA A 132 6.74 -6.95 -0.52
N GLU A 133 5.93 -6.52 0.44
CA GLU A 133 6.06 -5.23 1.11
C GLU A 133 7.20 -5.28 2.14
N VAL A 134 8.28 -4.57 1.84
CA VAL A 134 9.49 -4.46 2.64
C VAL A 134 9.26 -3.56 3.84
N ARG A 135 9.60 -4.06 5.03
CA ARG A 135 9.50 -3.33 6.32
C ARG A 135 10.84 -2.99 6.92
N SER A 136 11.82 -3.86 6.74
CA SER A 136 13.16 -3.61 7.25
C SER A 136 14.21 -4.18 6.31
N ILE A 137 15.32 -3.46 6.23
CA ILE A 137 16.48 -3.81 5.43
C ILE A 137 17.70 -3.74 6.33
N TRP A 138 18.52 -4.77 6.30
CA TRP A 138 19.75 -4.83 7.08
C TRP A 138 20.91 -5.28 6.20
N PHE A 139 22.02 -4.57 6.32
CA PHE A 139 23.34 -5.07 5.92
C PHE A 139 24.09 -5.41 7.20
N ARG A 140 24.17 -6.69 7.54
CA ARG A 140 24.87 -7.18 8.74
C ARG A 140 25.56 -8.50 8.44
N GLU A 141 26.69 -8.74 9.08
CA GLU A 141 27.40 -10.03 9.01
C GLU A 141 27.70 -10.49 7.56
N GLY A 142 27.97 -9.54 6.66
CA GLY A 142 28.22 -9.83 5.24
C GLY A 142 26.99 -10.25 4.44
N ARG A 143 25.78 -10.00 4.94
CA ARG A 143 24.51 -10.36 4.31
C ARG A 143 23.63 -9.15 4.06
N PHE A 144 22.85 -9.23 3.00
CA PHE A 144 21.64 -8.44 2.83
C PHE A 144 20.47 -9.24 3.39
N GLU A 145 19.80 -8.67 4.38
CA GLU A 145 18.59 -9.24 4.96
C GLU A 145 17.41 -8.29 4.75
N VAL A 146 16.27 -8.87 4.42
CA VAL A 146 15.04 -8.13 4.19
C VAL A 146 13.88 -8.88 4.82
N MET A 147 13.04 -8.12 5.52
CA MET A 147 11.84 -8.63 6.17
C MET A 147 10.65 -7.79 5.75
N GLY A 148 9.48 -8.43 5.75
CA GLY A 148 8.26 -7.74 5.37
C GLY A 148 7.03 -8.61 5.43
N LEU A 149 6.00 -8.20 4.71
CA LEU A 149 4.75 -8.93 4.58
C LEU A 149 4.34 -9.09 3.11
N LEU A 150 3.56 -10.12 2.84
CA LEU A 150 2.97 -10.41 1.54
C LEU A 150 1.62 -9.72 1.45
N ALA A 151 1.50 -8.74 0.56
CA ALA A 151 0.28 -7.98 0.37
C ALA A 151 -0.49 -8.49 -0.86
N TYR A 152 -1.82 -8.49 -0.75
CA TYR A 152 -2.77 -8.82 -1.81
C TYR A 152 -2.64 -10.23 -2.41
N THR A 153 -1.95 -11.14 -1.74
CA THR A 153 -1.73 -12.52 -2.21
C THR A 153 -2.96 -13.41 -2.01
N GLY A 154 -3.70 -13.17 -0.92
CA GLY A 154 -4.78 -14.04 -0.44
C GLY A 154 -4.30 -15.23 0.38
N LEU A 155 -3.02 -15.24 0.81
CA LEU A 155 -2.58 -16.13 1.86
C LEU A 155 -3.20 -15.72 3.19
N GLU A 156 -3.43 -16.68 4.07
CA GLU A 156 -3.91 -16.42 5.42
C GLU A 156 -2.77 -15.89 6.31
N ASP A 157 -3.06 -14.95 7.21
CA ASP A 157 -2.10 -14.53 8.24
C ASP A 157 -2.17 -15.47 9.44
N ASP A 158 -1.62 -16.67 9.26
CA ASP A 158 -1.59 -17.75 10.24
C ASP A 158 -0.16 -18.22 10.55
N ASP A 159 -0.02 -19.38 11.21
CA ASP A 159 1.28 -20.00 11.52
C ASP A 159 1.78 -20.98 10.45
N SER A 160 1.08 -21.09 9.32
CA SER A 160 1.45 -21.99 8.23
C SER A 160 2.76 -21.56 7.59
N ARG A 161 3.61 -22.53 7.24
CA ARG A 161 4.87 -22.28 6.55
C ARG A 161 4.67 -22.46 5.05
N HIS A 162 5.21 -21.53 4.27
CA HIS A 162 5.24 -21.61 2.82
C HIS A 162 6.67 -21.71 2.32
N GLU A 163 6.92 -22.58 1.35
CA GLU A 163 8.22 -22.59 0.67
C GLU A 163 8.44 -21.26 -0.06
N ALA A 164 9.63 -20.67 0.09
CA ALA A 164 9.96 -19.41 -0.54
C ALA A 164 11.43 -19.34 -0.98
N VAL A 165 11.65 -18.62 -2.08
CA VAL A 165 12.97 -18.38 -2.66
C VAL A 165 13.10 -16.91 -3.01
N LEU A 166 14.17 -16.28 -2.52
CA LEU A 166 14.60 -14.98 -3.01
C LEU A 166 15.43 -15.17 -4.27
N THR A 167 15.07 -14.48 -5.34
CA THR A 167 15.87 -14.39 -6.56
C THR A 167 16.47 -12.99 -6.67
N LEU A 168 17.69 -12.90 -7.19
CA LEU A 168 18.30 -11.64 -7.59
C LEU A 168 18.70 -11.76 -9.04
N GLU A 169 18.32 -10.79 -9.87
CA GLU A 169 18.64 -10.76 -11.29
C GLU A 169 19.36 -9.48 -11.66
N ARG A 170 20.41 -9.58 -12.49
CA ARG A 170 21.02 -8.44 -13.16
C ARG A 170 20.65 -8.48 -14.65
N ARG A 171 19.60 -7.74 -15.01
CA ARG A 171 18.97 -7.81 -16.34
C ARG A 171 19.93 -7.52 -17.50
N GLN A 172 20.95 -6.69 -17.28
CA GLN A 172 21.90 -6.30 -18.32
C GLN A 172 22.84 -7.45 -18.73
N THR A 173 23.15 -8.36 -17.79
CA THR A 173 24.07 -9.49 -18.03
C THR A 173 23.38 -10.85 -17.96
N GLY A 174 22.16 -10.93 -17.44
CA GLY A 174 21.46 -12.19 -17.18
C GLY A 174 22.03 -12.96 -15.99
N ALA A 175 22.94 -12.36 -15.21
CA ALA A 175 23.42 -12.96 -13.98
C ALA A 175 22.26 -13.13 -12.99
N HIS A 176 22.22 -14.28 -12.33
CA HIS A 176 21.14 -14.62 -11.41
C HIS A 176 21.66 -15.37 -10.18
N LEU A 177 21.05 -15.09 -9.05
CA LEU A 177 21.34 -15.73 -7.77
C LEU A 177 20.03 -16.13 -7.10
N LYS A 178 20.06 -17.25 -6.37
CA LYS A 178 18.95 -17.70 -5.52
C LYS A 178 19.42 -17.78 -4.09
N ALA A 179 18.56 -17.39 -3.16
CA ALA A 179 18.80 -17.49 -1.75
C ALA A 179 17.54 -17.98 -1.03
N THR A 180 17.74 -18.56 0.15
CA THR A 180 16.63 -19.03 0.98
C THR A 180 15.80 -17.86 1.48
N ALA A 181 14.49 -18.01 1.39
CA ALA A 181 13.53 -17.17 2.07
C ALA A 181 12.61 -18.05 2.92
N THR A 182 12.08 -17.50 3.99
CA THR A 182 11.09 -18.14 4.86
C THR A 182 9.85 -17.30 4.88
N VAL A 183 8.70 -17.94 4.75
CA VAL A 183 7.38 -17.30 4.89
C VAL A 183 6.58 -18.06 5.94
N GLN A 184 6.05 -17.33 6.93
CA GLN A 184 5.11 -17.83 7.93
C GLN A 184 3.85 -16.96 7.90
N GLY A 185 2.71 -17.56 7.56
CA GLY A 185 1.50 -16.86 7.17
C GLY A 185 1.81 -15.90 6.01
N VAL A 186 1.71 -14.61 6.28
CA VAL A 186 2.06 -13.54 5.32
C VAL A 186 3.41 -12.88 5.58
N ARG A 187 4.13 -13.23 6.65
CA ARG A 187 5.39 -12.58 7.01
C ARG A 187 6.55 -13.29 6.33
N PHE A 188 7.43 -12.52 5.69
CA PHE A 188 8.62 -13.07 5.05
C PHE A 188 9.91 -12.55 5.68
N HIS A 189 10.93 -13.39 5.62
CA HIS A 189 12.32 -13.04 5.87
C HIS A 189 13.18 -13.70 4.78
N ALA A 190 14.05 -12.92 4.16
CA ALA A 190 14.99 -13.40 3.17
C ALA A 190 16.38 -12.83 3.43
N ALA A 191 17.40 -13.66 3.18
CA ALA A 191 18.79 -13.29 3.41
C ALA A 191 19.67 -13.81 2.28
N VAL A 192 20.58 -12.98 1.79
CA VAL A 192 21.56 -13.35 0.76
C VAL A 192 22.96 -12.89 1.18
N SER A 193 23.95 -13.75 0.92
CA SER A 193 25.36 -13.44 1.11
C SER A 193 25.80 -12.36 0.11
N LEU A 194 26.40 -11.28 0.60
CA LEU A 194 26.95 -10.24 -0.28
C LEU A 194 28.19 -10.74 -1.04
N VAL A 195 28.92 -11.72 -0.49
CA VAL A 195 30.01 -12.39 -1.20
C VAL A 195 29.47 -13.17 -2.39
N ASP A 196 28.33 -13.85 -2.25
CA ASP A 196 27.72 -14.61 -3.34
C ASP A 196 27.19 -13.68 -4.44
N VAL A 197 26.69 -12.49 -4.06
CA VAL A 197 26.31 -11.44 -5.02
C VAL A 197 27.52 -10.97 -5.83
N LEU A 198 28.67 -10.73 -5.20
CA LEU A 198 29.90 -10.38 -5.92
C LEU A 198 30.44 -11.54 -6.74
N ALA A 199 30.43 -12.77 -6.22
CA ALA A 199 30.92 -13.95 -6.92
C ALA A 199 30.08 -14.28 -8.17
N ALA A 200 28.78 -13.96 -8.16
CA ALA A 200 27.91 -14.13 -9.33
C ALA A 200 28.29 -13.20 -10.49
N GLU A 201 28.95 -12.06 -10.22
CA GLU A 201 29.52 -11.19 -11.25
C GLU A 201 30.74 -10.40 -10.72
N PRO A 202 31.95 -11.02 -10.68
CA PRO A 202 33.10 -10.48 -9.97
C PRO A 202 33.58 -9.10 -10.43
N ASP A 203 33.48 -8.84 -11.74
CA ASP A 203 33.88 -7.57 -12.37
C ASP A 203 32.69 -6.64 -12.65
N GLY A 204 31.49 -7.03 -12.19
CA GLY A 204 30.23 -6.35 -12.49
C GLY A 204 29.90 -5.23 -11.53
N SER A 205 29.63 -4.03 -12.06
CA SER A 205 28.99 -2.94 -11.32
C SER A 205 27.58 -2.70 -11.82
N GLY A 206 26.62 -2.43 -10.95
CA GLY A 206 25.26 -2.11 -11.36
C GLY A 206 24.18 -2.58 -10.38
N MET A 207 22.99 -2.79 -10.93
CA MET A 207 21.76 -2.95 -10.16
C MET A 207 21.27 -4.39 -10.19
N TRP A 208 21.11 -4.97 -9.01
CA TRP A 208 20.44 -6.25 -8.82
C TRP A 208 18.99 -6.03 -8.42
N GLU A 209 18.11 -6.81 -9.05
CA GLU A 209 16.66 -6.76 -8.85
C GLU A 209 16.20 -7.95 -8.00
N PRO A 210 15.97 -7.76 -6.69
CA PRO A 210 15.43 -8.82 -5.86
C PRO A 210 13.96 -9.08 -6.18
N ALA A 211 13.56 -10.35 -6.19
CA ALA A 211 12.17 -10.77 -6.26
C ALA A 211 11.94 -12.00 -5.36
N LEU A 212 10.71 -12.16 -4.87
CA LEU A 212 10.33 -13.22 -3.96
C LEU A 212 9.33 -14.16 -4.65
N ARG A 213 9.67 -15.44 -4.70
CA ARG A 213 8.76 -16.50 -5.11
C ARG A 213 8.28 -17.25 -3.87
N VAL A 214 6.97 -17.45 -3.77
CA VAL A 214 6.33 -18.10 -2.63
C VAL A 214 5.34 -19.15 -3.14
N GLU A 215 5.36 -20.33 -2.55
CA GLU A 215 4.38 -21.38 -2.82
C GLU A 215 2.95 -20.89 -2.57
N GLY A 216 2.03 -21.21 -3.47
CA GLY A 216 0.64 -20.74 -3.40
C GLY A 216 0.39 -19.33 -3.96
N VAL A 217 1.45 -18.58 -4.30
CA VAL A 217 1.35 -17.29 -4.99
C VAL A 217 1.75 -17.48 -6.46
N PRO A 218 0.87 -17.17 -7.43
CA PRO A 218 1.11 -17.49 -8.84
C PRO A 218 2.17 -16.62 -9.52
N THR A 219 2.45 -15.45 -8.95
CA THR A 219 3.37 -14.46 -9.51
C THR A 219 4.59 -14.28 -8.61
N GLU A 220 5.76 -14.13 -9.23
CA GLU A 220 6.95 -13.69 -8.53
C GLU A 220 6.80 -12.21 -8.16
N MET A 221 7.02 -11.88 -6.90
CA MET A 221 6.72 -10.56 -6.35
C MET A 221 8.00 -9.72 -6.28
N ARG A 222 7.97 -8.52 -6.85
CA ARG A 222 9.04 -7.55 -6.62
C ARG A 222 9.02 -7.13 -5.15
N LEU A 223 10.21 -6.98 -4.58
CA LEU A 223 10.35 -6.37 -3.27
C LEU A 223 10.18 -4.86 -3.42
N GLY A 224 9.26 -4.26 -2.68
CA GLY A 224 9.02 -2.83 -2.70
C GLY A 224 8.45 -2.35 -1.38
N SER A 225 8.30 -1.04 -1.21
CA SER A 225 7.55 -0.50 -0.09
C SER A 225 6.56 0.53 -0.62
N ARG A 226 5.30 0.11 -0.75
CA ARG A 226 4.22 0.87 -1.40
C ARG A 226 3.01 1.06 -0.49
N LEU A 227 2.96 0.37 0.64
CA LEU A 227 1.81 0.43 1.55
C LEU A 227 1.88 1.59 2.54
N ASP A 228 3.04 2.21 2.78
CA ASP A 228 3.08 3.41 3.64
C ASP A 228 2.56 4.68 2.92
N ASP A 229 2.59 5.83 3.59
CA ASP A 229 2.24 7.14 3.02
C ASP A 229 3.44 7.88 2.41
N VAL A 230 4.60 7.22 2.32
CA VAL A 230 5.86 7.81 1.85
C VAL A 230 6.09 7.42 0.40
N ASP A 231 5.47 8.14 -0.52
CA ASP A 231 5.78 8.02 -1.95
C ASP A 231 7.20 8.54 -2.26
N GLY A 232 7.87 7.98 -3.26
CA GLY A 232 9.11 8.53 -3.83
C GLY A 232 10.33 8.30 -2.94
N LYS A 233 10.45 7.09 -2.40
CA LYS A 233 11.49 6.64 -1.46
C LYS A 233 12.89 6.81 -2.00
N ARG A 234 13.10 6.69 -3.31
CA ARG A 234 14.41 6.93 -3.95
C ARG A 234 15.09 8.23 -3.53
N ARG A 235 14.30 9.30 -3.30
CA ARG A 235 14.83 10.63 -2.94
C ARG A 235 14.76 10.93 -1.43
N ARG A 236 14.17 10.03 -0.64
CA ARG A 236 13.82 10.26 0.76
C ARG A 236 14.50 9.28 1.71
N LEU A 237 14.74 8.05 1.27
CA LEU A 237 15.35 6.99 2.06
C LEU A 237 16.76 6.72 1.55
N HIS A 238 17.72 6.87 2.45
CA HIS A 238 19.12 6.57 2.20
C HIS A 238 19.58 5.53 3.21
N TYR A 239 20.11 4.41 2.71
CA TYR A 239 20.65 3.35 3.54
C TYR A 239 22.18 3.47 3.61
N PRO A 240 22.78 3.07 4.75
CA PRO A 240 24.22 2.87 4.83
C PRO A 240 24.71 1.87 3.76
N SER A 241 25.90 2.11 3.23
CA SER A 241 26.58 1.17 2.35
C SER A 241 27.44 0.18 3.14
N ALA A 242 27.62 -1.02 2.58
CA ALA A 242 28.59 -2.00 3.04
C ALA A 242 29.78 -2.06 2.06
N ARG A 243 30.94 -2.48 2.56
CA ARG A 243 32.10 -2.83 1.73
C ARG A 243 32.40 -4.31 1.89
N VAL A 244 32.46 -5.02 0.77
CA VAL A 244 32.84 -6.44 0.70
C VAL A 244 33.92 -6.55 -0.35
N ASP A 245 35.10 -7.06 0.03
CA ASP A 245 36.29 -7.15 -0.83
C ASP A 245 36.65 -5.84 -1.56
N GLY A 246 36.45 -4.70 -0.87
CA GLY A 246 36.72 -3.37 -1.41
C GLY A 246 35.62 -2.80 -2.32
N VAL A 247 34.61 -3.60 -2.69
CA VAL A 247 33.46 -3.18 -3.51
C VAL A 247 32.37 -2.59 -2.63
N LEU A 248 31.87 -1.41 -3.01
CA LEU A 248 30.75 -0.77 -2.32
C LEU A 248 29.44 -1.44 -2.74
N ILE A 249 28.60 -1.75 -1.77
CA ILE A 249 27.26 -2.28 -1.99
C ILE A 249 26.28 -1.42 -1.18
N LYS A 250 25.12 -1.07 -1.72
CA LYS A 250 24.07 -0.34 -0.98
C LYS A 250 22.67 -0.71 -1.46
N PRO A 251 21.67 -0.79 -0.57
CA PRO A 251 20.29 -0.90 -0.98
C PRO A 251 19.76 0.47 -1.40
N CYS A 252 18.88 0.49 -2.40
CA CYS A 252 18.24 1.71 -2.87
C CYS A 252 16.87 1.41 -3.47
N TYR A 253 16.04 2.45 -3.57
CA TYR A 253 14.71 2.34 -4.19
C TYR A 253 14.70 2.92 -5.60
N THR A 254 13.88 2.33 -6.48
CA THR A 254 13.53 2.89 -7.79
C THR A 254 12.53 4.05 -7.65
N ALA A 255 12.16 4.66 -8.78
CA ALA A 255 11.11 5.69 -8.79
C ALA A 255 9.72 5.13 -8.41
N ASP A 256 9.52 3.83 -8.61
CA ASP A 256 8.28 3.09 -8.32
C ASP A 256 8.32 2.38 -6.96
N ASP A 257 9.23 2.84 -6.10
CA ASP A 257 9.45 2.35 -4.74
C ASP A 257 9.74 0.84 -4.65
N GLU A 258 10.39 0.30 -5.69
CA GLU A 258 10.93 -1.06 -5.69
C GLU A 258 12.36 -1.09 -5.14
N LEU A 259 12.67 -2.08 -4.32
CA LEU A 259 13.99 -2.28 -3.74
C LEU A 259 14.96 -2.83 -4.80
N ARG A 260 16.19 -2.34 -4.76
CA ARG A 260 17.33 -2.77 -5.57
C ARG A 260 18.59 -2.82 -4.70
N ILE A 261 19.58 -3.57 -5.17
CA ILE A 261 20.92 -3.59 -4.59
C ILE A 261 21.91 -3.06 -5.64
N GLU A 262 22.57 -1.96 -5.31
CA GLU A 262 23.59 -1.34 -6.16
C GLU A 262 24.97 -1.82 -5.74
N VAL A 263 25.75 -2.30 -6.70
CA VAL A 263 27.12 -2.81 -6.55
C VAL A 263 28.08 -1.92 -7.34
N GLY A 264 29.17 -1.48 -6.72
CA GLY A 264 30.26 -0.74 -7.37
C GLY A 264 29.97 0.73 -7.69
N GLY A 265 28.91 1.32 -7.12
CA GLY A 265 28.56 2.74 -7.26
C GLY A 265 28.89 3.61 -6.05
#